data_AF-A0A5B9Y611-F1
#
_entry.id   AF-A0A5B9Y611-F1
#
_cell.length_a   1.000
_cell.length_b   1.000
_cell.length_c   1.000
_cell.angle_alpha   90.00
_cell.angle_beta   90.00
_cell.angle_gamma   90.00
#
_symmetry.space_group_name_H-M   'P 1'
#
loop_
_entity.id
_entity.type
_entity.pdbx_description
1 polymer ?
#
loop_
_entity_poly.entity_id
_entity_poly.type
_entity_poly.pdbx_seq_one_letter_code
_entity_poly.pdbx_strand_id
1 'polypeptide(L)'
;MSEKVYQLNSDQLGVVSFDEPWFLCHIGTFEKDEPTQVFFPSLAAGIKGFPQFFQEEVVKVWQELGPEGEAKLQRLREYLLSEWWNPGIETMRETLYKQYGYPEFKDKSGKDLIMDGYDFLSTTIGHITLRYSNMHFNFEGLHISARVVDKFLAVNFWDKVKTEAMSMLGTTQLK
;
A
#
# COMPACT_ATOMS: atom_id res chain seq x y z
N MET A 1 -22.02 20.05 18.50
CA MET A 1 -22.75 19.53 17.31
C MET A 1 -23.01 18.06 17.59
N SER A 2 -24.26 17.62 17.63
CA SER A 2 -24.60 16.21 17.86
C SER A 2 -24.09 15.36 16.69
N GLU A 3 -23.44 14.24 16.98
CA GLU A 3 -23.01 13.27 15.98
C GLU A 3 -24.23 12.83 15.15
N LYS A 4 -24.24 13.16 13.85
CA LYS A 4 -25.21 12.59 12.92
C LYS A 4 -24.79 11.15 12.66
N VAL A 5 -25.43 10.22 13.34
CA VAL A 5 -25.34 8.80 13.01
C VAL A 5 -26.10 8.56 11.73
N TYR A 6 -25.40 8.37 10.61
CA TYR A 6 -26.01 7.95 9.35
C TYR A 6 -26.28 6.45 9.41
N GLN A 7 -27.56 6.06 9.53
CA GLN A 7 -27.96 4.68 9.28
C GLN A 7 -27.86 4.43 7.77
N LEU A 8 -26.79 3.75 7.36
CA LEU A 8 -26.62 3.30 5.98
C LEU A 8 -27.47 2.05 5.77
N ASN A 9 -28.46 2.12 4.88
CA ASN A 9 -29.20 0.96 4.44
C ASN A 9 -28.43 0.24 3.32
N SER A 10 -28.65 -1.08 3.15
CA SER A 10 -27.89 -1.92 2.22
C SER A 10 -28.03 -1.51 0.74
N ASP A 11 -29.11 -0.81 0.39
CA ASP A 11 -29.39 -0.20 -0.91
C ASP A 11 -28.55 1.05 -1.20
N GLN A 12 -27.84 1.59 -0.19
CA GLN A 12 -26.94 2.75 -0.31
C GLN A 12 -25.47 2.33 -0.51
N LEU A 13 -25.17 1.03 -0.42
CA LEU A 13 -23.84 0.47 -0.65
C LEU A 13 -23.74 0.01 -2.12
N GLY A 14 -22.86 0.64 -2.88
CA GLY A 14 -22.52 0.23 -4.23
C GLY A 14 -21.16 -0.45 -4.29
N VAL A 15 -20.97 -1.28 -5.32
CA VAL A 15 -19.65 -1.82 -5.66
C VAL A 15 -19.05 -0.92 -6.72
N VAL A 16 -17.92 -0.29 -6.40
CA VAL A 16 -17.11 0.44 -7.37
C VAL A 16 -16.06 -0.53 -7.89
N SER A 17 -16.11 -0.84 -9.18
CA SER A 17 -15.10 -1.63 -9.88
C SER A 17 -14.07 -0.73 -10.54
N PHE A 18 -12.84 -1.20 -10.64
CA PHE A 18 -11.76 -0.48 -11.30
C PHE A 18 -11.41 -1.10 -12.65
N ASP A 19 -10.95 -0.26 -13.58
CA ASP A 19 -10.51 -0.69 -14.91
C ASP A 19 -9.28 -1.63 -14.83
N GLU A 20 -8.44 -1.42 -13.82
CA GLU A 20 -7.32 -2.28 -13.46
C GLU A 20 -7.25 -2.48 -11.95
N PRO A 21 -6.68 -3.58 -11.43
CA PRO A 21 -6.59 -3.81 -9.99
C PRO A 21 -5.71 -2.76 -9.29
N TRP A 22 -6.27 -2.10 -8.28
CA TRP A 22 -5.58 -1.11 -7.47
C TRP A 22 -4.73 -1.78 -6.39
N PHE A 23 -3.60 -1.16 -6.05
CA PHE A 23 -2.75 -1.59 -4.94
C PHE A 23 -2.99 -0.70 -3.72
N LEU A 24 -3.44 -1.32 -2.64
CA LEU A 24 -3.65 -0.66 -1.35
C LEU A 24 -2.51 -1.01 -0.42
N CYS A 25 -2.06 0.00 0.30
CA CYS A 25 -1.12 -0.19 1.39
C CYS A 25 -1.54 0.61 2.61
N HIS A 26 -1.29 0.03 3.76
CA HIS A 26 -1.51 0.62 5.08
C HIS A 26 -0.25 0.38 5.91
N ILE A 27 0.31 1.44 6.49
CA ILE A 27 1.52 1.41 7.30
C ILE A 27 1.19 2.00 8.68
N GLY A 28 1.49 1.26 9.73
CA GLY A 28 1.48 1.72 11.11
C GLY A 28 2.86 1.55 11.74
N THR A 29 3.24 2.50 12.59
CA THR A 29 4.43 2.38 13.44
C THR A 29 4.03 2.74 14.88
N PHE A 30 4.78 2.29 15.89
CA PHE A 30 4.51 2.67 17.28
C PHE A 30 4.77 4.15 17.56
N GLU A 31 5.51 4.81 16.68
CA GLU A 31 5.82 6.24 16.77
C GLU A 31 4.68 7.14 16.25
N LYS A 32 3.65 6.57 15.61
CA LYS A 32 2.48 7.32 15.12
C LYS A 32 1.21 6.83 15.83
N ASP A 33 0.34 7.79 16.16
CA ASP A 33 -0.96 7.50 16.82
C ASP A 33 -1.92 6.76 15.89
N GLU A 34 -1.90 7.12 14.59
CA GLU A 34 -2.78 6.53 13.59
C GLU A 34 -1.97 5.99 12.41
N PRO A 35 -2.33 4.80 11.90
CA PRO A 35 -1.71 4.26 10.71
C PRO A 35 -2.17 5.03 9.46
N THR A 36 -1.30 5.09 8.47
CA THR A 36 -1.52 5.84 7.23
C THR A 36 -1.84 4.89 6.09
N GLN A 37 -2.83 5.25 5.26
CA GLN A 37 -3.29 4.45 4.13
C GLN A 37 -3.08 5.18 2.81
N VAL A 38 -2.64 4.44 1.80
CA VAL A 38 -2.49 4.93 0.42
C VAL A 38 -3.08 3.95 -0.58
N PHE A 39 -3.58 4.50 -1.69
CA PHE A 39 -4.14 3.76 -2.81
C PHE A 39 -3.37 4.13 -4.06
N PHE A 40 -2.84 3.13 -4.74
CA PHE A 40 -2.22 3.28 -6.04
C PHE A 40 -3.14 2.70 -7.12
N PRO A 41 -3.37 3.43 -8.22
CA PRO A 41 -4.34 3.03 -9.24
C PRO A 41 -3.92 1.79 -10.04
N SER A 42 -2.75 1.22 -9.77
CA SER A 42 -2.30 -0.07 -10.33
C SER A 42 -1.14 -0.64 -9.52
N LEU A 43 -0.80 -1.91 -9.74
CA LEU A 43 0.42 -2.49 -9.17
C LEU A 43 1.70 -1.79 -9.66
N ALA A 44 1.73 -1.36 -10.93
CA ALA A 44 2.86 -0.64 -11.50
C ALA A 44 3.04 0.75 -10.87
N ALA A 45 1.93 1.46 -10.62
CA ALA A 45 1.96 2.71 -9.85
C ALA A 45 2.41 2.46 -8.40
N GLY A 46 1.95 1.36 -7.80
CA GLY A 46 2.37 0.90 -6.48
C GLY A 46 3.87 0.68 -6.37
N ILE A 47 4.49 -0.02 -7.32
CA ILE A 47 5.93 -0.29 -7.29
C ILE A 47 6.76 0.99 -7.38
N LYS A 48 6.28 1.98 -8.14
CA LYS A 48 6.96 3.28 -8.26
C LYS A 48 6.76 4.19 -7.05
N GLY A 49 5.56 4.18 -6.46
CA GLY A 49 5.19 5.11 -5.39
C GLY A 49 5.40 4.56 -3.97
N PHE A 50 5.39 3.24 -3.79
CA PHE A 50 5.54 2.62 -2.46
C PHE A 50 6.86 2.96 -1.78
N PRO A 51 8.02 3.02 -2.46
CA PRO A 51 9.26 3.46 -1.83
C PRO A 51 9.19 4.84 -1.21
N GLN A 52 8.61 5.80 -1.92
CA GLN A 52 8.43 7.16 -1.41
C GLN A 52 7.50 7.17 -0.19
N PHE A 53 6.38 6.45 -0.27
CA PHE A 53 5.44 6.33 0.84
C PHE A 53 6.11 5.70 2.08
N PHE A 54 6.87 4.61 1.91
CA PHE A 54 7.62 3.98 2.98
C PHE A 54 8.68 4.93 3.57
N GLN A 55 9.35 5.71 2.72
CA GLN A 55 10.35 6.67 3.18
C GLN A 55 9.72 7.76 4.06
N GLU A 56 8.55 8.26 3.68
CA GLU A 56 7.82 9.27 4.45
C GLU A 56 7.27 8.71 5.77
N GLU A 57 6.68 7.52 5.73
CA GLU A 57 5.93 6.95 6.85
C GLU A 57 6.76 6.14 7.84
N VAL A 58 7.94 5.65 7.42
CA VAL A 58 8.80 4.79 8.25
C VAL A 58 10.18 5.38 8.39
N VAL A 59 10.88 5.62 7.27
CA VAL A 59 12.29 6.01 7.32
C VAL A 59 12.45 7.35 8.02
N LYS A 60 11.77 8.41 7.55
CA LYS A 60 11.87 9.74 8.17
C LYS A 60 11.48 9.71 9.65
N VAL A 61 10.36 9.05 9.98
CA VAL A 61 9.86 8.91 11.35
C VAL A 61 10.91 8.26 12.26
N TRP A 62 11.56 7.19 11.82
CA TRP A 62 12.62 6.55 12.61
C TRP A 62 13.88 7.40 12.67
N GLN A 63 14.27 8.07 11.58
CA GLN A 63 15.43 8.96 11.59
C GLN A 63 15.28 10.13 12.57
N GLU A 64 14.07 10.62 12.82
CA GLU A 64 13.77 11.65 13.82
C GLU A 64 14.03 11.18 15.26
N LEU A 65 14.06 9.87 15.52
CA LEU A 65 14.48 9.29 16.81
C LEU A 65 16.00 9.34 17.03
N GLY A 66 16.77 9.79 16.03
CA GLY A 66 18.22 9.89 16.11
C GLY A 66 18.92 8.51 16.11
N PRO A 67 19.97 8.31 16.93
CA PRO A 67 20.80 7.09 16.87
C PRO A 67 20.02 5.78 17.08
N GLU A 68 18.97 5.80 17.90
CA GLU A 68 18.15 4.62 18.15
C GLU A 68 17.37 4.19 16.91
N GLY A 69 16.82 5.16 16.17
CA GLY A 69 16.08 4.90 14.95
C GLY A 69 16.96 4.46 13.79
N GLU A 70 18.16 5.01 13.67
CA GLU A 70 19.17 4.51 12.71
C GLU A 70 19.57 3.05 13.04
N ALA A 71 19.75 2.73 14.32
CA ALA A 71 19.99 1.35 14.74
C ALA A 71 18.78 0.45 14.44
N LYS A 72 17.55 0.95 14.55
CA LYS A 72 16.31 0.23 14.20
C LYS A 72 16.22 -0.05 12.70
N LEU A 73 16.57 0.92 11.85
CA LEU A 73 16.68 0.72 10.40
C LEU A 73 17.74 -0.34 10.05
N GLN A 74 18.89 -0.31 10.73
CA GLN A 74 19.93 -1.32 10.52
C GLN A 74 19.46 -2.72 10.92
N ARG A 75 18.76 -2.86 12.06
CA ARG A 75 18.15 -4.14 12.45
C ARG A 75 17.09 -4.62 11.45
N LEU A 76 16.32 -3.71 10.86
CA LEU A 76 15.37 -4.07 9.79
C LEU A 76 16.10 -4.65 8.57
N ARG A 77 17.22 -4.03 8.15
CA ARG A 77 18.05 -4.58 7.05
C ARG A 77 18.57 -5.96 7.39
N GLU A 78 19.12 -6.13 8.59
CA GLU A 78 19.65 -7.41 9.08
C GLU A 78 18.57 -8.49 9.16
N TYR A 79 17.38 -8.15 9.67
CA TYR A 79 16.23 -9.03 9.72
C TYR A 79 15.81 -9.52 8.33
N LEU A 80 15.79 -8.63 7.33
CA LEU A 80 15.49 -9.06 5.97
C LEU A 80 16.58 -9.96 5.39
N LEU A 81 17.85 -9.66 5.67
CA LEU A 81 18.97 -10.48 5.22
C LEU A 81 19.00 -11.87 5.88
N SER A 82 18.54 -12.01 7.13
CA SER A 82 18.50 -13.29 7.82
C SER A 82 17.25 -14.11 7.49
N GLU A 83 16.07 -13.51 7.62
CA GLU A 83 14.79 -14.23 7.52
C GLU A 83 14.22 -14.24 6.10
N TRP A 84 14.53 -13.22 5.32
CA TRP A 84 13.86 -12.97 4.04
C TRP A 84 14.81 -12.98 2.84
N TRP A 85 16.04 -13.50 2.98
CA TRP A 85 16.95 -13.68 1.85
C TRP A 85 16.26 -14.41 0.69
N ASN A 86 15.66 -15.55 1.01
CA ASN A 86 14.69 -16.27 0.21
C ASN A 86 13.50 -16.64 1.10
N PRO A 87 12.25 -16.42 0.67
CA PRO A 87 11.85 -16.04 -0.68
C PRO A 87 11.77 -14.52 -0.92
N GLY A 88 12.22 -13.63 -0.03
CA GLY A 88 12.00 -12.19 -0.19
C GLY A 88 12.96 -11.48 -1.17
N ILE A 89 14.20 -11.28 -0.75
CA ILE A 89 15.20 -10.41 -1.39
C ILE A 89 15.53 -10.90 -2.81
N GLU A 90 15.93 -12.16 -2.96
CA GLU A 90 16.41 -12.66 -4.25
C GLU A 90 15.27 -12.75 -5.27
N THR A 91 14.05 -13.13 -4.84
CA THR A 91 12.92 -13.17 -5.77
C THR A 91 12.48 -11.76 -6.18
N MET A 92 12.57 -10.76 -5.29
CA MET A 92 12.29 -9.38 -5.67
C MET A 92 13.32 -8.86 -6.67
N ARG A 93 14.61 -9.12 -6.42
CA ARG A 93 15.72 -8.78 -7.33
C ARG A 93 15.49 -9.38 -8.72
N GLU A 94 15.16 -10.68 -8.77
CA GLU A 94 14.83 -11.35 -10.03
C GLU A 94 13.61 -10.76 -10.71
N THR A 95 12.58 -10.41 -9.94
CA THR A 95 11.34 -9.83 -10.46
C THR A 95 11.59 -8.46 -11.10
N LEU A 96 12.39 -7.58 -10.45
CA LEU A 96 12.76 -6.28 -11.00
C LEU A 96 13.47 -6.39 -12.35
N TYR A 97 14.41 -7.32 -12.48
CA TYR A 97 15.12 -7.50 -13.73
C TYR A 97 14.25 -8.21 -14.79
N LYS A 98 13.60 -9.33 -14.47
CA LYS A 98 12.90 -10.18 -15.45
C LYS A 98 11.55 -9.62 -15.89
N GLN A 99 10.79 -9.06 -14.95
CA GLN A 99 9.40 -8.65 -15.21
C GLN A 99 9.27 -7.14 -15.40
N TYR A 100 10.01 -6.35 -14.62
CA TYR A 100 9.92 -4.89 -14.68
C TYR A 100 11.00 -4.21 -15.52
N GLY A 101 11.96 -4.98 -16.05
CA GLY A 101 12.91 -4.52 -17.05
C GLY A 101 14.02 -3.60 -16.52
N TYR A 102 14.43 -3.79 -15.27
CA TYR A 102 15.54 -3.05 -14.65
C TYR A 102 16.84 -3.88 -14.67
N PRO A 103 17.68 -3.79 -15.73
CA PRO A 103 18.86 -4.64 -15.90
C PRO A 103 19.94 -4.46 -14.83
N GLU A 104 19.99 -3.29 -14.18
CA GLU A 104 20.95 -2.94 -13.13
C GLU A 104 20.87 -3.87 -11.90
N PHE A 105 19.74 -4.54 -11.68
CA PHE A 105 19.55 -5.48 -10.57
C PHE A 105 20.13 -6.88 -10.86
N LYS A 106 20.50 -7.17 -12.11
CA LYS A 106 21.06 -8.46 -12.50
C LYS A 106 22.44 -8.70 -11.88
N ASP A 107 23.28 -7.67 -11.91
CA ASP A 107 24.71 -7.77 -11.57
C ASP A 107 25.01 -7.36 -10.12
N LYS A 108 24.04 -6.79 -9.40
CA LYS A 108 24.14 -6.49 -7.96
C LYS A 108 23.67 -7.68 -7.11
N SER A 109 24.32 -7.93 -5.98
CA SER A 109 23.82 -8.92 -5.01
C SER A 109 22.62 -8.36 -4.25
N GLY A 110 21.69 -9.23 -3.81
CA GLY A 110 20.58 -8.82 -2.95
C GLY A 110 21.03 -8.10 -1.68
N LYS A 111 22.19 -8.49 -1.14
CA LYS A 111 22.78 -7.86 0.05
C LYS A 111 23.18 -6.42 -0.22
N ASP A 112 23.89 -6.18 -1.32
CA ASP A 112 24.33 -4.83 -1.66
C ASP A 112 23.12 -3.93 -1.90
N LEU A 113 22.10 -4.42 -2.60
CA LEU A 113 20.85 -3.69 -2.86
C LEU A 113 20.09 -3.33 -1.58
N ILE A 114 20.01 -4.24 -0.62
CA ILE A 114 19.40 -3.97 0.69
C ILE A 114 20.21 -2.97 1.50
N MET A 115 21.49 -2.77 1.24
CA MET A 115 22.34 -1.82 1.97
C MET A 115 22.51 -0.46 1.26
N ASP A 116 22.28 -0.39 -0.06
CA ASP A 116 22.52 0.79 -0.92
C ASP A 116 21.58 1.98 -0.59
N GLY A 117 20.37 1.70 -0.09
CA GLY A 117 19.37 2.73 0.18
C GLY A 117 18.07 2.16 0.72
N TYR A 118 16.99 2.94 0.64
CA TYR A 118 15.67 2.53 1.13
C TYR A 118 14.71 2.06 0.04
N ASP A 119 15.03 2.30 -1.23
CA ASP A 119 14.12 1.99 -2.34
C ASP A 119 13.97 0.49 -2.56
N PHE A 120 15.09 -0.23 -2.67
CA PHE A 120 15.04 -1.68 -2.78
C PHE A 120 14.57 -2.35 -1.48
N LEU A 121 14.95 -1.77 -0.33
CA LEU A 121 14.48 -2.21 0.99
C LEU A 121 12.95 -2.20 1.08
N SER A 122 12.35 -1.04 0.84
CA SER A 122 10.90 -0.85 0.87
C SER A 122 10.21 -1.74 -0.16
N THR A 123 10.68 -1.74 -1.41
CA THR A 123 10.09 -2.59 -2.47
C THR A 123 10.11 -4.08 -2.10
N THR A 124 11.20 -4.54 -1.50
CA THR A 124 11.32 -5.93 -1.01
C THR A 124 10.31 -6.22 0.10
N ILE A 125 10.11 -5.30 1.05
CA ILE A 125 9.09 -5.46 2.10
C ILE A 125 7.68 -5.50 1.50
N GLY A 126 7.38 -4.64 0.51
CA GLY A 126 6.10 -4.66 -0.20
C GLY A 126 5.86 -5.99 -0.90
N HIS A 127 6.88 -6.54 -1.55
CA HIS A 127 6.84 -7.85 -2.20
C HIS A 127 6.63 -9.00 -1.21
N ILE A 128 7.36 -9.01 -0.10
CA ILE A 128 7.16 -9.98 0.99
C ILE A 128 5.72 -9.92 1.50
N THR A 129 5.23 -8.71 1.76
CA THR A 129 3.87 -8.46 2.24
C THR A 129 2.85 -9.09 1.30
N LEU A 130 2.95 -8.82 0.00
CA LEU A 130 2.00 -9.29 -0.99
C LEU A 130 2.09 -10.80 -1.29
N ARG A 131 3.29 -11.38 -1.26
CA ARG A 131 3.53 -12.74 -1.78
C ARG A 131 3.70 -13.80 -0.70
N TYR A 132 4.23 -13.44 0.46
CA TYR A 132 4.78 -14.42 1.40
C TYR A 132 4.31 -14.27 2.85
N SER A 133 3.64 -13.17 3.21
CA SER A 133 3.24 -12.93 4.60
C SER A 133 1.74 -12.69 4.80
N ASN A 134 0.90 -13.34 4.00
CA ASN A 134 -0.56 -13.23 4.09
C ASN A 134 -1.05 -11.77 4.09
N MET A 135 -0.43 -10.90 3.28
CA MET A 135 -0.76 -9.48 3.17
C MET A 135 -0.39 -8.64 4.41
N HIS A 136 0.45 -9.15 5.32
CA HIS A 136 0.87 -8.45 6.55
C HIS A 136 2.35 -8.65 6.87
N PHE A 137 3.12 -7.58 6.97
CA PHE A 137 4.51 -7.59 7.44
C PHE A 137 4.61 -6.93 8.82
N ASN A 138 5.39 -7.51 9.73
CA ASN A 138 5.56 -7.01 11.09
C ASN A 138 7.06 -7.00 11.46
N PHE A 139 7.54 -5.91 12.04
CA PHE A 139 8.89 -5.80 12.55
C PHE A 139 8.99 -4.69 13.62
N GLU A 140 9.37 -5.01 14.86
CA GLU A 140 9.64 -4.01 15.93
C GLU A 140 8.67 -2.81 15.98
N GLY A 141 7.36 -3.08 15.93
CA GLY A 141 6.32 -2.05 15.96
C GLY A 141 5.96 -1.42 14.61
N LEU A 142 6.68 -1.73 13.53
CA LEU A 142 6.22 -1.55 12.16
C LEU A 142 5.21 -2.63 11.80
N HIS A 143 4.04 -2.20 11.33
CA HIS A 143 3.05 -3.05 10.69
C HIS A 143 2.76 -2.51 9.30
N ILE A 144 2.86 -3.38 8.30
CA ILE A 144 2.46 -3.06 6.93
C ILE A 144 1.42 -4.07 6.52
N SER A 145 0.31 -3.60 5.97
CA SER A 145 -0.67 -4.46 5.32
C SER A 145 -0.99 -3.97 3.93
N ALA A 146 -0.97 -4.88 2.96
CA ALA A 146 -1.09 -4.49 1.57
C ALA A 146 -1.92 -5.48 0.76
N ARG A 147 -2.78 -4.98 -0.13
CA ARG A 147 -3.69 -5.81 -0.95
C ARG A 147 -3.80 -5.28 -2.36
N VAL A 148 -4.04 -6.19 -3.30
CA VAL A 148 -4.46 -5.84 -4.65
C VAL A 148 -5.94 -6.16 -4.79
N VAL A 149 -6.72 -5.22 -5.30
CA VAL A 149 -8.18 -5.28 -5.32
C VAL A 149 -8.72 -4.78 -6.66
N ASP A 150 -9.78 -5.42 -7.13
CA ASP A 150 -10.49 -5.08 -8.37
C ASP A 150 -11.75 -4.23 -8.10
N LYS A 151 -12.19 -4.15 -6.84
CA LYS A 151 -13.40 -3.43 -6.42
C LYS A 151 -13.38 -3.02 -4.96
N PHE A 152 -14.17 -2.02 -4.62
CA PHE A 152 -14.55 -1.67 -3.24
C PHE A 152 -16.04 -1.54 -3.05
N LEU A 153 -16.47 -1.79 -1.82
CA LEU A 153 -17.73 -1.29 -1.33
C LEU A 153 -17.57 0.19 -1.00
N ALA A 154 -18.36 1.03 -1.67
CA ALA A 154 -18.44 2.44 -1.39
C ALA A 154 -19.90 2.83 -1.15
N VAL A 155 -20.13 3.84 -0.32
CA VAL A 155 -21.46 4.44 -0.23
C VAL A 155 -21.73 5.16 -1.56
N ASN A 156 -22.67 4.63 -2.34
CA ASN A 156 -22.93 5.11 -3.69
C ASN A 156 -23.92 6.28 -3.63
N PHE A 157 -23.40 7.45 -3.26
CA PHE A 157 -24.19 8.68 -3.31
C PHE A 157 -24.53 9.08 -4.74
N TRP A 158 -23.65 8.81 -5.71
CA TRP A 158 -23.79 9.37 -7.05
C TRP A 158 -24.82 8.68 -7.92
N ASP A 159 -24.86 7.35 -7.93
CA ASP A 159 -25.87 6.66 -8.73
C ASP A 159 -27.26 6.88 -8.16
N LYS A 160 -27.42 6.98 -6.84
CA LYS A 160 -28.70 7.33 -6.23
C LYS A 160 -29.18 8.72 -6.64
N VAL A 161 -28.32 9.74 -6.54
CA VAL A 161 -28.67 11.11 -6.99
C VAL A 161 -28.96 11.13 -8.49
N LYS A 162 -28.21 10.38 -9.30
CA LYS A 162 -28.42 10.28 -10.75
C LYS A 162 -29.75 9.59 -11.08
N THR A 163 -30.08 8.48 -10.40
CA THR A 163 -31.36 7.78 -10.56
C THR A 163 -32.53 8.64 -10.09
N GLU A 164 -32.40 9.33 -8.96
CA GLU A 164 -33.40 10.27 -8.44
C GLU A 164 -33.62 11.43 -9.43
N ALA A 165 -32.55 12.07 -9.91
CA ALA A 165 -32.62 13.14 -10.89
C ALA A 165 -33.26 12.68 -12.22
N MET A 166 -32.91 11.49 -12.71
CA MET A 166 -33.50 10.91 -13.93
C MET A 166 -34.98 10.55 -13.73
N SER A 167 -35.38 10.09 -12.54
CA SER A 167 -36.78 9.82 -12.22
C SER A 167 -37.64 11.09 -12.16
N MET A 168 -37.06 12.20 -11.68
CA MET A 168 -37.70 13.52 -11.66
C MET A 168 -37.84 14.13 -13.07
N LEU A 169 -36.87 13.91 -13.95
CA LEU A 169 -36.95 14.34 -15.35
C LEU A 169 -38.04 13.59 -16.14
N GLY A 170 -38.25 12.29 -15.85
CA GLY A 170 -39.29 11.48 -16.49
C GLY A 170 -40.74 11.83 -16.09
N THR A 171 -40.93 12.65 -15.05
CA THR A 171 -42.26 13.04 -14.53
C THR A 171 -42.68 14.46 -14.88
N THR A 172 -41.88 15.19 -15.66
CA THR A 172 -42.26 16.52 -16.15
C THR A 172 -43.21 16.38 -17.33
N GLN A 173 -44.51 16.18 -17.07
CA GLN A 173 -45.53 16.50 -18.07
C GLN A 173 -45.59 18.02 -18.21
N LEU A 174 -45.05 18.52 -19.32
CA LEU A 174 -45.33 19.88 -19.79
C LEU A 174 -46.86 19.98 -20.01
N LYS A 175 -47.54 20.72 -19.14
CA LYS A 175 -48.87 21.25 -19.42
C LYS A 175 -48.76 22.50 -20.27
#